data_AF-R5Z7L8-F1
#
_entry.id   AF-R5Z7L8-F1
#
_cell.length_a   1.000
_cell.length_b   1.000
_cell.length_c   1.000
_cell.angle_alpha   90.00
_cell.angle_beta   90.00
_cell.angle_gamma   90.00
#
_symmetry.space_group_name_H-M   'P 1'
#
loop_
_entity.id
_entity.type
_entity.pdbx_description
1 polymer ?
#
loop_
_entity_poly.entity_id
_entity_poly.type
_entity_poly.pdbx_seq_one_letter_code
_entity_poly.pdbx_strand_id
1 'polypeptide(L)'
;MKRKNEFLKFLTWLRNGTTFCITWFLILILIFNTIYDIPSISTNKLIELIFLCMGAVFLFNTFFTCLFIPKWSFTKRLSGFMIGISIYECLIFYSLGIFKNESIPVWIIFIGIILVLYFCCILIYQQYSKKKGEFYTKSLQAYQEKRKKENLHHQA
;
A
#
# COMPACT_ATOMS: atom_id res chain seq x y z
N MET A 1 -9.91 13.82 22.40
CA MET A 1 -10.69 12.62 21.98
C MET A 1 -10.37 12.15 20.56
N LYS A 2 -10.44 12.99 19.51
CA LYS A 2 -10.14 12.59 18.10
C LYS A 2 -8.80 11.84 17.91
N ARG A 3 -7.70 12.33 18.50
CA ARG A 3 -6.35 11.76 18.31
C ARG A 3 -6.18 10.34 18.88
N LYS A 4 -6.88 10.01 19.99
CA LYS A 4 -6.84 8.67 20.62
C LYS A 4 -7.56 7.63 19.76
N ASN A 5 -8.67 8.00 19.12
CA ASN A 5 -9.40 7.13 18.20
C ASN A 5 -8.62 6.88 16.90
N GLU A 6 -7.93 7.90 16.37
CA GLU A 6 -7.07 7.72 15.19
C GLU A 6 -5.86 6.83 15.49
N PHE A 7 -5.30 6.89 16.70
CA PHE A 7 -4.25 5.98 17.13
C PHE A 7 -4.73 4.52 17.29
N LEU A 8 -5.92 4.31 17.86
CA LEU A 8 -6.52 2.98 17.94
C LEU A 8 -6.81 2.39 16.54
N LYS A 9 -7.27 3.22 15.60
CA LYS A 9 -7.42 2.82 14.20
C LYS A 9 -6.07 2.43 13.59
N PHE A 10 -5.03 3.24 13.81
CA PHE A 10 -3.67 2.93 13.34
C PHE A 10 -3.18 1.57 13.84
N LEU A 11 -3.32 1.28 15.14
CA LEU A 11 -2.93 -0.03 15.69
C LEU A 11 -3.78 -1.17 15.13
N THR A 12 -5.07 -0.95 14.94
CA THR A 12 -5.97 -1.95 14.34
C THR A 12 -5.56 -2.26 12.90
N TRP A 13 -5.20 -1.23 12.13
CA TRP A 13 -4.73 -1.37 10.76
C TRP A 13 -3.37 -2.05 10.70
N LEU A 14 -2.46 -1.72 11.62
CA LEU A 14 -1.16 -2.37 11.75
C LEU A 14 -1.32 -3.86 12.01
N ARG A 15 -2.15 -4.23 12.99
CA ARG A 15 -2.42 -5.63 13.32
C ARG A 15 -3.02 -6.37 12.13
N ASN A 16 -4.14 -5.88 11.59
CA ASN A 16 -4.87 -6.58 10.54
C ASN A 16 -4.05 -6.67 9.24
N GLY A 17 -3.34 -5.60 8.88
CA GLY A 17 -2.45 -5.59 7.71
C GLY A 17 -1.29 -6.59 7.88
N THR A 18 -0.67 -6.64 9.06
CA THR A 18 0.43 -7.57 9.35
C THR A 18 -0.05 -9.01 9.25
N THR A 19 -1.21 -9.34 9.86
CA THR A 19 -1.81 -10.68 9.75
C THR A 19 -2.11 -11.05 8.31
N PHE A 20 -2.68 -10.13 7.52
CA PHE A 20 -2.99 -10.38 6.12
C PHE A 20 -1.73 -10.67 5.30
N CYS A 21 -0.69 -9.84 5.43
CA CYS A 21 0.58 -10.04 4.73
C CYS A 21 1.24 -11.36 5.13
N ILE A 22 1.33 -11.65 6.43
CA ILE A 22 1.94 -12.90 6.92
C ILE A 22 1.19 -14.12 6.37
N THR A 23 -0.14 -14.14 6.44
CA THR A 23 -0.94 -15.27 5.93
C THR A 23 -0.70 -15.46 4.43
N TRP A 24 -0.67 -14.38 3.66
CA TRP A 24 -0.42 -14.45 2.22
C TRP A 24 0.98 -14.99 1.89
N PHE A 25 2.02 -14.46 2.54
CA PHE A 25 3.39 -14.94 2.33
C PHE A 25 3.60 -16.37 2.80
N LEU A 26 2.95 -16.78 3.91
CA LEU A 26 2.98 -18.17 4.37
C LEU A 26 2.37 -19.11 3.34
N ILE A 27 1.24 -18.76 2.74
CA ILE A 27 0.63 -19.57 1.66
C ILE A 27 1.61 -19.72 0.49
N LEU A 28 2.27 -18.63 0.07
CA LEU A 28 3.26 -18.67 -1.01
C LEU A 28 4.45 -19.58 -0.66
N ILE A 29 4.97 -19.49 0.57
CA ILE A 29 6.07 -20.34 1.04
C ILE A 29 5.66 -21.81 1.09
N LEU A 30 4.44 -22.11 1.54
CA LEU A 30 3.92 -23.49 1.57
C LEU A 30 3.80 -24.08 0.16
N ILE A 31 3.29 -23.30 -0.79
CA ILE A 31 3.21 -23.72 -2.20
C ILE A 31 4.62 -23.97 -2.74
N PHE A 32 5.55 -23.03 -2.52
CA PHE A 32 6.93 -23.18 -2.95
C PHE A 32 7.58 -24.44 -2.37
N ASN A 33 7.48 -24.66 -1.06
CA ASN A 33 8.07 -25.83 -0.43
C ASN A 33 7.46 -27.14 -0.92
N THR A 34 6.16 -27.15 -1.24
CA THR A 34 5.48 -28.32 -1.85
C THR A 34 6.04 -28.62 -3.24
N ILE A 35 6.33 -27.61 -4.05
CA ILE A 35 6.86 -27.78 -5.41
C ILE A 35 8.32 -28.30 -5.39
N TYR A 36 9.11 -27.87 -4.41
CA TYR A 36 10.55 -28.18 -4.31
C TYR A 36 10.87 -29.28 -3.28
N ASP A 37 9.86 -30.00 -2.77
CA ASP A 37 9.99 -31.06 -1.77
C ASP A 37 10.83 -30.67 -0.53
N ILE A 38 10.62 -29.44 -0.04
CA ILE A 38 11.33 -28.92 1.14
C ILE A 38 10.54 -29.31 2.40
N PRO A 39 11.07 -30.21 3.26
CA PRO A 39 10.29 -30.84 4.33
C PRO A 39 10.11 -29.96 5.56
N SER A 40 10.87 -28.88 5.72
CA SER A 40 10.81 -28.04 6.92
C SER A 40 11.08 -26.57 6.64
N ILE A 41 10.45 -25.71 7.44
CA ILE A 41 10.68 -24.26 7.43
C ILE A 41 11.45 -23.90 8.69
N SER A 42 12.59 -23.23 8.51
CA SER A 42 13.38 -22.72 9.63
C SER A 42 12.61 -21.64 10.40
N THR A 43 12.57 -21.77 11.73
CA THR A 43 11.95 -20.78 12.63
C THR A 43 12.56 -19.39 12.47
N ASN A 44 13.87 -19.30 12.22
CA ASN A 44 14.56 -18.01 12.04
C ASN A 44 14.03 -17.26 10.82
N LYS A 45 13.86 -17.96 9.69
CA LYS A 45 13.27 -17.39 8.47
C LYS A 45 11.84 -16.91 8.69
N LEU A 46 11.07 -17.62 9.53
CA LEU A 46 9.71 -17.24 9.88
C LEU A 46 9.68 -15.94 10.69
N ILE A 47 10.58 -15.81 11.68
CA ILE A 47 10.70 -14.60 12.50
C ILE A 47 11.09 -13.39 11.63
N GLU A 48 12.06 -13.57 10.73
CA GLU A 48 12.49 -12.51 9.80
C GLU A 48 11.35 -12.08 8.85
N LEU A 49 10.53 -13.03 8.38
CA LEU A 49 9.34 -12.74 7.58
C LEU A 49 8.30 -11.92 8.36
N ILE A 50 8.10 -12.22 9.64
CA ILE A 50 7.20 -11.45 10.51
C ILE A 50 7.72 -10.02 10.63
N PHE A 51 9.01 -9.82 10.86
CA PHE A 51 9.61 -8.48 10.93
C PHE A 51 9.42 -7.73 9.61
N LEU A 52 9.71 -8.36 8.47
CA LEU A 52 9.51 -7.79 7.14
C LEU A 52 8.06 -7.32 6.95
N CYS A 53 7.08 -8.17 7.23
CA CYS A 53 5.67 -7.84 7.08
C CYS A 53 5.26 -6.71 8.02
N MET A 54 5.68 -6.77 9.28
CA MET A 54 5.33 -5.79 10.30
C MET A 54 5.90 -4.41 9.97
N GLY A 55 7.17 -4.33 9.54
CA GLY A 55 7.79 -3.05 9.16
C GLY A 55 7.24 -2.49 7.86
N ALA A 56 6.93 -3.33 6.86
CA ALA A 56 6.28 -2.90 5.64
C ALA A 56 4.90 -2.28 5.92
N VAL A 57 4.07 -2.94 6.74
CA VAL A 57 2.74 -2.43 7.13
C VAL A 57 2.86 -1.19 8.02
N PHE A 58 3.89 -1.11 8.87
CA PHE A 58 4.18 0.08 9.67
C PHE A 58 4.52 1.29 8.79
N LEU A 59 5.40 1.12 7.80
CA LEU A 59 5.73 2.16 6.83
C LEU A 59 4.48 2.58 6.04
N PHE A 60 3.70 1.62 5.55
CA PHE A 60 2.44 1.89 4.87
C PHE A 60 1.51 2.74 5.73
N ASN A 61 1.24 2.32 6.97
CA ASN A 61 0.37 3.06 7.87
C ASN A 61 0.94 4.46 8.18
N THR A 62 2.25 4.63 8.28
CA THR A 62 2.87 5.93 8.55
C THR A 62 2.64 6.92 7.42
N PHE A 63 2.81 6.49 6.17
CA PHE A 63 2.63 7.36 4.99
C PHE A 63 1.16 7.60 4.64
N PHE A 64 0.29 6.62 4.87
CA PHE A 64 -1.12 6.69 4.45
C PHE A 64 -2.10 7.10 5.55
N THR A 65 -1.70 7.08 6.83
CA THR A 65 -2.54 7.61 7.91
C THR A 65 -2.39 9.12 8.04
N CYS A 66 -3.51 9.83 8.23
CA CYS A 66 -3.53 11.28 8.44
C CYS A 66 -2.86 11.77 9.74
N LEU A 67 -2.30 10.86 10.55
CA LEU A 67 -1.62 11.17 11.81
C LEU A 67 -0.32 11.94 11.60
N PHE A 68 0.47 11.59 10.58
CA PHE A 68 1.80 12.16 10.37
C PHE A 68 1.85 13.20 9.23
N ILE A 69 1.09 13.03 8.15
CA ILE A 69 1.22 13.89 6.95
C ILE A 69 -0.15 14.33 6.41
N PRO A 70 -0.84 15.29 7.04
CA PRO A 70 -2.24 15.62 6.73
C PRO A 70 -2.48 16.31 5.38
N LYS A 71 -1.46 16.88 4.72
CA LYS A 71 -1.62 17.72 3.50
C LYS A 71 -0.93 17.22 2.23
N TRP A 72 -0.40 16.00 2.21
CA TRP A 72 0.26 15.49 1.00
C TRP A 72 -0.74 14.91 0.00
N SER A 73 -0.51 15.19 -1.29
CA SER A 73 -1.22 14.51 -2.37
C SER A 73 -0.88 13.02 -2.36
N PHE A 74 -1.80 12.20 -2.87
CA PHE A 74 -1.63 10.75 -2.93
C PHE A 74 -0.32 10.36 -3.62
N THR A 75 0.03 11.03 -4.73
CA THR A 75 1.28 10.78 -5.46
C THR A 75 2.50 10.99 -4.60
N LYS A 76 2.57 12.07 -3.80
CA LYS A 76 3.70 12.34 -2.90
C LYS A 76 3.79 11.30 -1.77
N ARG A 77 2.65 10.89 -1.22
CA ARG A 77 2.60 9.83 -0.20
C ARG A 77 3.08 8.49 -0.76
N LEU A 78 2.62 8.15 -1.96
CA LEU A 78 3.01 6.92 -2.65
C LEU A 78 4.51 6.93 -2.99
N SER A 79 5.04 8.02 -3.55
CA SER A 79 6.49 8.14 -3.82
C SER A 79 7.33 8.01 -2.55
N GLY A 80 6.94 8.68 -1.46
CA GLY A 80 7.63 8.58 -0.18
C GLY A 80 7.58 7.16 0.40
N PHE A 81 6.41 6.51 0.31
CA PHE A 81 6.25 5.12 0.71
C PHE A 81 7.15 4.18 -0.10
N MET A 82 7.17 4.32 -1.44
CA MET A 82 8.01 3.47 -2.30
C MET A 82 9.50 3.62 -1.95
N ILE A 83 9.98 4.85 -1.75
CA ILE A 83 11.38 5.07 -1.33
C ILE A 83 11.65 4.41 0.03
N GLY A 84 10.76 4.62 1.00
CA GLY A 84 10.91 4.07 2.35
C GLY A 84 10.90 2.54 2.37
N ILE A 85 9.97 1.92 1.64
CA ILE A 85 9.88 0.46 1.58
C ILE A 85 11.03 -0.15 0.80
N SER A 86 11.51 0.48 -0.28
CA SER A 86 12.68 -0.01 -1.02
C SER A 86 13.94 -0.03 -0.15
N ILE A 87 14.20 1.03 0.63
CA ILE A 87 15.35 1.06 1.56
C ILE A 87 15.21 -0.04 2.61
N TYR A 88 13.99 -0.19 3.16
CA TYR A 88 13.71 -1.19 4.18
C TYR A 88 13.87 -2.63 3.65
N GLU A 89 13.35 -2.92 2.47
CA GLU A 89 13.50 -4.21 1.78
C GLU A 89 14.97 -4.51 1.47
N CYS A 90 15.74 -3.53 0.99
CA CYS A 90 17.18 -3.71 0.75
C CYS A 90 17.92 -4.12 2.04
N LEU A 91 17.63 -3.48 3.18
CA LEU A 91 18.25 -3.83 4.46
C LEU A 91 17.88 -5.23 4.92
N ILE A 92 16.60 -5.60 4.81
CA ILE A 92 16.14 -6.92 5.24
C ILE A 92 16.63 -8.02 4.31
N PHE A 93 16.61 -7.82 3.00
CA PHE A 93 17.09 -8.84 2.07
C PHE A 93 18.61 -9.02 2.13
N TYR A 94 19.35 -7.96 2.48
CA TYR A 94 20.76 -8.09 2.83
C TYR A 94 20.95 -8.91 4.11
N SER A 95 20.14 -8.65 5.15
CA SER A 95 20.16 -9.43 6.41
C SER A 95 19.80 -10.91 6.20
N LEU A 96 18.80 -11.19 5.34
CA LEU A 96 18.35 -12.53 4.98
C LEU A 96 19.37 -13.30 4.12
N GLY A 97 20.43 -12.63 3.68
CA GLY A 97 21.45 -13.22 2.81
C GLY A 97 20.98 -13.43 1.36
N ILE A 98 19.77 -13.02 0.99
CA ILE A 98 19.20 -13.22 -0.35
C ILE A 98 20.04 -12.52 -1.41
N PHE A 99 20.55 -11.31 -1.12
CA PHE A 99 21.37 -10.54 -2.06
C PHE A 99 22.83 -10.38 -1.65
N LYS A 100 23.28 -11.06 -0.58
CA LYS A 100 24.61 -10.82 0.01
C LYS A 100 25.78 -11.14 -0.94
N ASN A 101 25.57 -12.10 -1.86
CA ASN A 101 26.55 -12.50 -2.88
C ASN A 101 26.00 -12.39 -4.30
N GLU A 102 24.89 -11.69 -4.49
CA GLU A 102 24.23 -11.64 -5.79
C GLU A 102 24.85 -10.60 -6.72
N SER A 103 24.79 -10.92 -8.01
CA SER A 103 25.36 -10.06 -9.05
C SER A 103 24.57 -8.77 -9.25
N ILE A 104 25.24 -7.71 -9.71
CA ILE A 104 24.63 -6.39 -10.02
C ILE A 104 23.35 -6.49 -10.88
N PRO A 105 23.27 -7.38 -11.90
CA PRO A 105 22.05 -7.56 -12.68
C PRO A 105 20.79 -7.93 -11.87
N VAL A 106 20.93 -8.73 -10.81
CA VAL A 106 19.78 -9.14 -9.97
C VAL A 106 19.19 -7.94 -9.24
N TRP A 107 20.05 -7.03 -8.76
CA TRP A 107 19.63 -5.76 -8.17
C TRP A 107 18.92 -4.85 -9.16
N ILE A 108 19.37 -4.82 -10.43
CA ILE A 108 18.71 -4.04 -11.50
C ILE A 108 17.31 -4.59 -11.78
N ILE A 109 17.16 -5.92 -11.86
CA ILE A 109 15.86 -6.57 -12.08
C ILE A 109 14.92 -6.24 -10.91
N PHE A 110 15.41 -6.32 -9.67
CA PHE A 110 14.62 -6.00 -8.48
C PHE A 110 14.12 -4.54 -8.50
N ILE A 111 15.00 -3.58 -8.78
CA ILE A 111 14.61 -2.16 -8.93
C ILE A 111 13.61 -2.00 -10.08
N GLY A 112 13.79 -2.72 -11.19
CA GLY A 112 12.87 -2.73 -12.32
C GLY A 112 11.45 -3.17 -11.92
N ILE A 113 11.32 -4.24 -11.13
CA ILE A 113 10.03 -4.72 -10.60
C ILE A 113 9.35 -3.64 -9.75
N ILE A 114 10.11 -2.98 -8.87
CA ILE A 114 9.58 -1.91 -8.01
C ILE A 114 9.05 -0.73 -8.86
N LEU A 115 9.78 -0.35 -9.91
CA LEU A 115 9.37 0.75 -10.81
C LEU A 115 8.10 0.40 -11.59
N VAL A 116 7.99 -0.83 -12.08
CA VAL A 116 6.78 -1.30 -12.79
C VAL A 116 5.58 -1.30 -11.85
N LEU A 117 5.73 -1.81 -10.62
CA LEU A 117 4.67 -1.78 -9.62
C LEU A 117 4.24 -0.36 -9.28
N TYR A 118 5.20 0.56 -9.12
CA TYR A 118 4.93 1.98 -8.90
C TYR A 118 4.10 2.59 -10.04
N PHE A 119 4.47 2.30 -11.28
CA PHE A 119 3.76 2.79 -12.46
C PHE A 119 2.32 2.25 -12.50
N CYS A 120 2.13 0.95 -12.24
CA CYS A 120 0.81 0.33 -12.12
C CYS A 120 -0.05 1.02 -11.06
N CYS A 121 0.51 1.31 -9.87
CA CYS A 121 -0.20 2.02 -8.81
C CYS A 121 -0.63 3.43 -9.24
N ILE A 122 0.21 4.17 -9.96
CA ILE A 122 -0.15 5.48 -10.50
C ILE A 122 -1.29 5.36 -11.52
N LEU A 123 -1.21 4.41 -12.45
CA LEU A 123 -2.24 4.22 -13.47
C LEU A 123 -3.60 3.92 -12.84
N ILE A 124 -3.64 2.99 -11.88
CA ILE A 124 -4.87 2.66 -11.13
C ILE A 124 -5.41 3.91 -10.44
N TYR A 125 -4.53 4.70 -9.82
CA TYR A 125 -4.94 5.93 -9.14
C TYR A 125 -5.52 6.97 -10.12
N GLN A 126 -4.89 7.18 -11.28
CA GLN A 126 -5.38 8.11 -12.30
C GLN A 126 -6.75 7.70 -12.82
N GLN A 127 -6.94 6.41 -13.12
CA GLN A 127 -8.23 5.88 -13.57
C GLN A 127 -9.33 6.08 -12.52
N TYR A 128 -9.02 5.78 -11.26
CA TYR A 128 -9.98 5.92 -10.17
C TYR A 128 -10.30 7.39 -9.86
N SER A 129 -9.29 8.27 -9.92
CA SER A 129 -9.45 9.71 -9.76
C SER A 129 -10.34 10.31 -10.86
N LYS A 130 -10.13 9.91 -12.13
CA LYS A 130 -10.96 10.35 -13.26
C LYS A 130 -12.42 9.93 -13.10
N LYS A 131 -12.67 8.65 -12.74
CA LYS A 131 -14.01 8.13 -12.48
C LYS A 131 -14.72 8.88 -11.34
N LYS A 132 -14.00 9.17 -10.25
CA LYS A 132 -14.55 9.97 -9.15
C LYS A 132 -14.85 11.40 -9.59
N GLY A 133 -13.95 12.03 -10.34
CA GLY A 133 -14.15 13.38 -10.89
C GLY A 133 -15.44 13.48 -11.70
N GLU A 134 -15.64 12.56 -12.66
CA GLU A 134 -16.85 12.50 -13.48
C GLU A 134 -18.13 12.31 -12.65
N PHE A 135 -18.07 11.47 -11.62
CA PHE A 135 -19.20 11.28 -10.69
C PHE A 135 -19.56 12.57 -9.93
N TYR A 136 -18.56 13.31 -9.43
CA TYR A 136 -18.78 14.58 -8.75
C TYR A 136 -19.30 15.66 -9.71
N THR A 137 -18.81 15.71 -10.95
CA THR A 137 -19.31 16.68 -11.94
C THR A 137 -20.77 16.40 -12.31
N LYS A 138 -21.14 15.13 -12.50
CA LYS A 138 -22.54 14.72 -12.76
C LYS A 138 -23.47 15.06 -11.59
N SER A 139 -23.05 14.81 -10.35
CA SER A 139 -23.86 15.13 -9.18
C SER A 139 -24.01 16.65 -8.99
N LEU A 140 -22.98 17.44 -9.31
CA LEU A 140 -23.06 18.89 -9.28
C LEU A 140 -24.03 19.45 -10.34
N GLN A 141 -23.98 18.92 -11.56
CA GLN A 141 -24.90 19.30 -12.64
C GLN A 141 -26.35 18.96 -12.30
N ALA A 142 -26.61 17.76 -11.78
CA ALA A 142 -27.94 17.35 -11.33
C ALA A 142 -28.49 18.27 -10.21
N TYR A 143 -27.62 18.70 -9.29
CA TYR A 143 -28.00 19.65 -8.23
C TYR A 143 -28.34 21.05 -8.79
N GLN A 144 -27.55 21.54 -9.74
CA GLN A 144 -27.78 22.83 -10.40
C GLN A 144 -29.07 22.83 -11.23
N GLU A 145 -29.36 21.74 -11.95
CA GLU A 145 -30.62 21.58 -12.70
C GLU A 145 -31.83 21.53 -11.78
N LYS A 146 -31.72 20.83 -10.64
CA LYS A 146 -32.79 20.77 -9.65
C LYS A 146 -33.11 22.16 -9.07
N ARG A 147 -32.07 22.93 -8.72
CA ARG A 147 -32.22 24.32 -8.24
C ARG A 147 -32.84 25.25 -9.30
N LYS A 148 -32.49 25.09 -10.58
CA LYS A 148 -33.13 25.85 -11.67
C LYS A 148 -34.62 25.54 -11.80
N LYS A 149 -35.02 24.27 -11.71
CA LYS A 149 -36.43 23.86 -11.77
C LYS A 149 -37.25 24.34 -10.57
N GLU A 150 -36.69 24.27 -9.36
CA GLU A 150 -37.33 24.79 -8.13
C GLU A 150 -37.54 26.32 -8.20
N ASN A 151 -36.54 27.07 -8.71
CA ASN A 151 -36.67 28.51 -8.85
C ASN A 151 -37.69 28.92 -9.93
N LEU A 152 -37.83 28.14 -11.00
CA LEU A 152 -38.85 28.37 -12.05
C LEU A 152 -40.28 28.10 -11.54
N HIS A 153 -40.47 27.10 -10.67
CA HIS A 153 -41.77 26.81 -10.06
C HIS A 153 -42.20 27.82 -8.99
N HIS A 154 -41.27 28.60 -8.43
CA HIS A 154 -41.60 29.69 -7.50
C HIS A 154 -41.91 31.03 -8.20
N GLN A 155 -41.67 31.13 -9.51
CA GLN A 155 -41.92 32.34 -10.30
C GLN A 155 -43.14 32.24 -11.24
N ALA A 156 -43.78 31.07 -11.31
CA ALA A 156 -45.01 30.80 -12.06
C ALA A 156 -46.19 30.62 -11.09
#